data_AF-A0A662P855-F1
#
_entry.id   AF-A0A662P855-F1
#
_cell.length_a   1.000
_cell.length_b   1.000
_cell.length_c   1.000
_cell.angle_alpha   90.00
_cell.angle_beta   90.00
_cell.angle_gamma   90.00
#
_symmetry.space_group_name_H-M   'P 1'
#
loop_
_entity.id
_entity.type
_entity.pdbx_description
1 polymer ?
#
loop_
_entity_poly.entity_id
_entity_poly.type
_entity_poly.pdbx_seq_one_letter_code
_entity_poly.pdbx_strand_id
1 'polypeptide(L)'
;MSWEEIRVGIDDTDSRKGMCTTYLGSVLANKLIRMGSVKFLDYPRLIRLNPSVPYKTRGNGAISFHLLVKDYSAVKRLVLDTVEDLSESREWGVFFCSTDRLINHEIVRNAVSRVLEPSDALNQIEEMEGVETAGGLGVIGAAASALYRLKDYTYEFLSYRTEKMRNRRERLLDQSSVIEMDYKTYPDTFDNLDPETGRILICPRGKDPVLFGIRGEYPWTVLEAASMIKVYEEIERWTIYRTNQGTDDHISIREKYKPGDCIEIRGEVEERGRKIAG
;
A
#
# COMPACT_ATOMS: atom_id res chain seq x y z
N MET A 1 -7.61 32.33 0.94
CA MET A 1 -8.03 30.93 1.14
C MET A 1 -7.24 30.39 2.32
N SER A 2 -7.93 29.88 3.34
CA SER A 2 -7.32 29.14 4.44
C SER A 2 -6.80 27.80 3.94
N TRP A 3 -5.83 27.22 4.65
CA TRP A 3 -5.45 25.82 4.44
C TRP A 3 -6.49 24.92 5.10
N GLU A 4 -6.87 23.85 4.42
CA GLU A 4 -7.75 22.80 4.91
C GLU A 4 -6.97 21.49 5.01
N GLU A 5 -7.13 20.77 6.11
CA GLU A 5 -6.51 19.47 6.30
C GLU A 5 -7.43 18.38 5.76
N ILE A 6 -6.93 17.56 4.84
CA ILE A 6 -7.69 16.48 4.22
C ILE A 6 -6.90 15.17 4.21
N ARG A 7 -7.64 14.07 4.13
CA ARG A 7 -7.11 12.74 3.83
C ARG A 7 -7.72 12.23 2.54
N VAL A 8 -6.90 11.62 1.70
CA VAL A 8 -7.31 11.03 0.43
C VAL A 8 -6.86 9.58 0.40
N GLY A 9 -7.77 8.63 0.26
CA GLY A 9 -7.49 7.20 0.11
C GLY A 9 -7.82 6.72 -1.29
N ILE A 10 -7.07 5.74 -1.80
CA ILE A 10 -7.24 5.15 -3.13
C ILE A 10 -6.95 3.65 -3.06
N ASP A 11 -7.81 2.82 -3.68
CA ASP A 11 -7.63 1.37 -3.76
C ASP A 11 -8.24 0.77 -5.05
N ASP A 12 -7.93 -0.50 -5.32
CA ASP A 12 -8.44 -1.31 -6.45
C ASP A 12 -8.25 -0.67 -7.81
N THR A 13 -7.09 -0.04 -8.04
CA THR A 13 -6.77 0.59 -9.34
C THR A 13 -5.99 -0.33 -10.27
N ASP A 14 -5.41 -1.40 -9.74
CA ASP A 14 -4.62 -2.38 -10.48
C ASP A 14 -5.45 -3.51 -11.09
N SER A 15 -4.87 -4.20 -12.07
CA SER A 15 -5.45 -5.39 -12.65
C SER A 15 -4.41 -6.51 -12.79
N ARG A 16 -4.87 -7.72 -13.12
CA ARG A 16 -3.94 -8.83 -13.46
C ARG A 16 -3.14 -8.58 -14.74
N LYS A 17 -3.50 -7.58 -15.55
CA LYS A 17 -2.88 -7.29 -16.85
C LYS A 17 -1.75 -6.26 -16.77
N GLY A 18 -1.75 -5.42 -15.74
CA GLY A 18 -0.81 -4.32 -15.57
C GLY A 18 -1.22 -3.38 -14.44
N MET A 19 -0.40 -2.34 -14.25
CA MET A 19 -0.51 -1.33 -13.19
C MET A 19 -0.43 -1.84 -11.75
N CYS A 20 -0.26 -0.88 -10.84
CA CYS A 20 -0.21 -1.09 -9.40
C CYS A 20 -0.71 0.18 -8.73
N THR A 21 -1.51 0.06 -7.67
CA THR A 21 -2.03 1.19 -6.90
C THR A 21 -0.93 2.11 -6.40
N THR A 22 0.26 1.58 -6.06
CA THR A 22 1.41 2.39 -5.64
C THR A 22 2.04 3.20 -6.78
N TYR A 23 2.00 2.71 -8.02
CA TYR A 23 2.46 3.48 -9.17
C TYR A 23 1.57 4.69 -9.42
N LEU A 24 0.25 4.50 -9.36
CA LEU A 24 -0.73 5.58 -9.46
C LEU A 24 -0.51 6.59 -8.31
N GLY A 25 -0.27 6.11 -7.09
CA GLY A 25 0.09 6.95 -5.96
C GLY A 25 1.34 7.80 -6.20
N SER A 26 2.37 7.23 -6.83
CA SER A 26 3.59 7.93 -7.19
C SER A 26 3.33 9.04 -8.22
N VAL A 27 2.49 8.78 -9.24
CA VAL A 27 2.05 9.79 -10.21
C VAL A 27 1.31 10.93 -9.52
N LEU A 28 0.32 10.59 -8.68
CA LEU A 28 -0.49 11.56 -7.97
C LEU A 28 0.34 12.43 -7.04
N ALA A 29 1.26 11.83 -6.27
CA ALA A 29 2.14 12.56 -5.39
C ALA A 29 2.93 13.64 -6.16
N ASN A 30 3.48 13.30 -7.33
CA ASN A 30 4.19 14.27 -8.16
C ASN A 30 3.28 15.38 -8.69
N LYS A 31 2.09 15.03 -9.20
CA LYS A 31 1.11 16.01 -9.70
C LYS A 31 0.67 16.98 -8.58
N LEU A 32 0.37 16.47 -7.38
CA LEU A 32 -0.03 17.25 -6.21
C LEU A 32 1.07 18.22 -5.76
N ILE A 33 2.33 17.77 -5.68
CA ILE A 33 3.48 18.61 -5.32
C ILE A 33 3.60 19.81 -6.30
N ARG A 34 3.36 19.58 -7.59
CA ARG A 34 3.48 20.62 -8.63
C ARG A 34 2.38 21.68 -8.58
N MET A 35 1.28 21.46 -7.86
CA MET A 35 0.21 22.46 -7.74
C MET A 35 0.64 23.72 -6.97
N GLY A 36 1.62 23.61 -6.06
CA GLY A 36 2.06 24.70 -5.18
C GLY A 36 1.03 25.14 -4.12
N SER A 37 -0.20 24.60 -4.18
CA SER A 37 -1.31 24.83 -3.25
C SER A 37 -1.61 23.63 -2.34
N VAL A 38 -0.69 22.65 -2.31
CA VAL A 38 -0.79 21.41 -1.53
C VAL A 38 0.50 21.23 -0.71
N LYS A 39 0.37 20.80 0.54
CA LYS A 39 1.49 20.34 1.38
C LYS A 39 1.19 18.94 1.88
N PHE A 40 2.17 18.05 1.83
CA PHE A 40 2.09 16.75 2.47
C PHE A 40 2.41 16.90 3.96
N LEU A 41 1.57 16.34 4.81
CA LEU A 41 1.77 16.30 6.26
C LEU A 41 2.60 15.10 6.71
N ASP A 42 2.69 14.07 5.87
CA ASP A 42 3.50 12.86 6.07
C ASP A 42 3.86 12.25 4.70
N TYR A 43 4.69 11.20 4.69
CA TYR A 43 4.89 10.35 3.52
C TYR A 43 3.55 9.79 3.02
N PRO A 44 3.40 9.55 1.69
CA PRO A 44 2.36 8.68 1.18
C PRO A 44 2.30 7.39 1.98
N ARG A 45 1.10 6.90 2.29
CA ARG A 45 0.92 5.67 3.06
C ARG A 45 0.56 4.52 2.15
N LEU A 46 1.13 3.36 2.40
CA LEU A 46 0.75 2.08 1.79
C LEU A 46 0.23 1.18 2.91
N ILE A 47 -1.06 0.90 2.92
CA ILE A 47 -1.71 0.14 3.98
C ILE A 47 -2.13 -1.22 3.42
N ARG A 48 -1.53 -2.28 3.96
CA ARG A 48 -1.94 -3.66 3.69
C ARG A 48 -3.18 -3.97 4.51
N LEU A 49 -4.22 -4.39 3.81
CA LEU A 49 -5.49 -4.84 4.38
C LEU A 49 -5.45 -6.37 4.58
N ASN A 50 -6.57 -6.97 4.99
CA ASN A 50 -6.61 -8.40 5.28
C ASN A 50 -6.16 -9.24 4.07
N PRO A 51 -5.08 -10.04 4.18
CA PRO A 51 -4.55 -10.82 3.06
C PRO A 51 -5.48 -11.96 2.59
N SER A 52 -6.48 -12.32 3.39
CA SER A 52 -7.38 -13.45 3.17
C SER A 52 -8.65 -13.10 2.39
N VAL A 53 -8.81 -11.85 1.93
CA VAL A 53 -9.98 -11.40 1.16
C VAL A 53 -9.97 -12.06 -0.25
N PRO A 54 -10.98 -12.85 -0.62
CA PRO A 54 -10.90 -13.75 -1.78
C PRO A 54 -10.99 -13.05 -3.14
N TYR A 55 -11.60 -11.87 -3.20
CA TYR A 55 -11.81 -11.12 -4.44
C TYR A 55 -10.71 -10.09 -4.73
N LYS A 56 -9.69 -9.95 -3.87
CA LYS A 56 -8.60 -8.97 -4.03
C LYS A 56 -7.40 -9.54 -4.81
N THR A 57 -6.61 -8.66 -5.40
CA THR A 57 -5.34 -9.01 -6.03
C THR A 57 -4.28 -9.35 -4.97
N ARG A 58 -3.17 -9.97 -5.39
CA ARG A 58 -2.09 -10.34 -4.45
C ARG A 58 -1.57 -9.10 -3.74
N GLY A 59 -1.64 -9.12 -2.41
CA GLY A 59 -1.10 -8.09 -1.55
C GLY A 59 -2.13 -7.10 -0.98
N ASN A 60 -3.39 -7.10 -1.44
CA ASN A 60 -4.51 -6.31 -0.89
C ASN A 60 -4.09 -4.99 -0.21
N GLY A 61 -3.61 -4.03 -1.00
CA GLY A 61 -2.95 -2.82 -0.50
C GLY A 61 -3.55 -1.56 -1.07
N ALA A 62 -3.95 -0.66 -0.19
CA ALA A 62 -4.51 0.64 -0.52
C ALA A 62 -3.50 1.76 -0.17
N ILE A 63 -3.55 2.87 -0.90
CA ILE A 63 -2.70 4.04 -0.61
C ILE A 63 -3.51 5.17 0.02
N SER A 64 -2.85 6.05 0.75
CA SER A 64 -3.45 7.32 1.15
C SER A 64 -2.46 8.47 1.30
N PHE A 65 -2.98 9.68 1.26
CA PHE A 65 -2.27 10.93 1.48
C PHE A 65 -2.91 11.72 2.62
N HIS A 66 -2.06 12.40 3.39
CA HIS A 66 -2.48 13.35 4.41
C HIS A 66 -1.95 14.73 4.03
N LEU A 67 -2.86 15.66 3.74
CA LEU A 67 -2.55 16.88 3.00
C LEU A 67 -3.10 18.11 3.71
N LEU A 68 -2.40 19.24 3.58
CA LEU A 68 -2.98 20.57 3.67
C LEU A 68 -3.21 21.11 2.25
N VAL A 69 -4.40 21.61 1.97
CA VAL A 69 -4.79 22.13 0.65
C VAL A 69 -5.37 23.54 0.75
N LYS A 70 -5.12 24.40 -0.25
CA LYS A 70 -5.79 25.70 -0.35
C LYS A 70 -7.07 25.67 -1.21
N ASP A 71 -7.18 24.67 -2.07
CA ASP A 71 -8.27 24.50 -3.03
C ASP A 71 -8.63 23.01 -3.09
N TYR A 72 -9.55 22.60 -2.22
CA TYR A 72 -10.03 21.22 -2.15
C TYR A 72 -10.65 20.76 -3.48
N SER A 73 -11.42 21.61 -4.15
CA SER A 73 -12.09 21.26 -5.41
C SER A 73 -11.09 20.97 -6.53
N ALA A 74 -10.00 21.74 -6.63
CA ALA A 74 -8.94 21.48 -7.60
C ALA A 74 -8.18 20.18 -7.30
N VAL A 75 -7.90 19.90 -6.02
CA VAL A 75 -7.26 18.65 -5.59
C VAL A 75 -8.16 17.45 -5.88
N LYS A 76 -9.44 17.53 -5.51
CA LYS A 76 -10.43 16.49 -5.79
C LYS A 76 -10.51 16.16 -7.27
N ARG A 77 -10.62 17.18 -8.13
CA ARG A 77 -10.64 17.00 -9.59
C ARG A 77 -9.37 16.31 -10.09
N LEU A 78 -8.19 16.80 -9.69
CA LEU A 78 -6.92 16.21 -10.10
C LEU A 78 -6.79 14.73 -9.71
N VAL A 79 -7.26 14.37 -8.51
CA VAL A 79 -7.26 12.99 -8.02
C VAL A 79 -8.18 12.12 -8.87
N LEU A 80 -9.44 12.55 -9.05
CA LEU A 80 -10.42 11.79 -9.83
C LEU A 80 -9.98 11.61 -11.28
N ASP A 81 -9.58 12.70 -11.96
CA ASP A 81 -9.10 12.66 -13.34
C ASP A 81 -7.92 11.68 -13.48
N THR A 82 -6.96 11.71 -12.54
CA THR A 82 -5.79 10.82 -12.60
C THR A 82 -6.15 9.36 -12.32
N VAL A 83 -7.13 9.10 -11.45
CA VAL A 83 -7.60 7.73 -11.17
C VAL A 83 -8.36 7.18 -12.37
N GLU A 84 -9.24 7.96 -12.98
CA GLU A 84 -9.97 7.58 -14.19
C GLU A 84 -9.01 7.33 -15.37
N ASP A 85 -7.97 8.16 -15.53
CA ASP A 85 -6.99 8.01 -16.60
C ASP A 85 -6.10 6.75 -16.47
N LEU A 86 -5.78 6.35 -15.23
CA LEU A 86 -4.73 5.34 -14.98
C LEU A 86 -5.24 4.01 -14.42
N SER A 87 -6.45 3.95 -13.87
CA SER A 87 -6.99 2.71 -13.32
C SER A 87 -7.26 1.68 -14.41
N GLU A 88 -6.84 0.44 -14.18
CA GLU A 88 -7.19 -0.70 -15.05
C GLU A 88 -8.40 -1.50 -14.54
N SER A 89 -8.92 -1.13 -13.37
CA SER A 89 -10.05 -1.78 -12.69
C SER A 89 -11.27 -0.88 -12.76
N ARG A 90 -12.48 -1.46 -12.83
CA ARG A 90 -13.74 -0.71 -12.70
C ARG A 90 -14.21 -0.60 -11.25
N GLU A 91 -13.55 -1.33 -10.36
CA GLU A 91 -13.85 -1.34 -8.92
C GLU A 91 -12.96 -0.37 -8.15
N TRP A 92 -12.22 0.51 -8.84
CA TRP A 92 -11.42 1.54 -8.17
C TRP A 92 -12.26 2.32 -7.18
N GLY A 93 -11.64 2.79 -6.11
CA GLY A 93 -12.31 3.66 -5.16
C GLY A 93 -11.43 4.79 -4.69
N VAL A 94 -12.06 5.95 -4.50
CA VAL A 94 -11.45 7.13 -3.90
C VAL A 94 -12.30 7.56 -2.72
N PHE A 95 -11.62 7.89 -1.62
CA PHE A 95 -12.23 8.40 -0.40
C PHE A 95 -11.57 9.72 -0.01
N PHE A 96 -12.37 10.74 0.26
CA PHE A 96 -11.93 12.03 0.79
C PHE A 96 -12.54 12.26 2.17
N CYS A 97 -11.76 12.84 3.08
CA CYS A 97 -12.21 13.22 4.41
C CYS A 97 -11.56 14.55 4.80
N SER A 98 -12.38 15.54 5.18
CA SER A 98 -11.95 16.91 5.53
C SER A 98 -11.90 17.17 7.04
N THR A 99 -11.72 16.12 7.85
CA THR A 99 -11.66 16.25 9.31
C THR A 99 -10.61 15.35 9.94
N ASP A 100 -9.90 15.92 10.91
CA ASP A 100 -8.96 15.23 11.81
C ASP A 100 -9.68 14.30 12.81
N ARG A 101 -11.01 14.45 12.96
CA ARG A 101 -11.81 13.78 13.99
C ARG A 101 -12.54 12.52 13.53
N LEU A 102 -12.62 12.25 12.22
CA LEU A 102 -13.18 10.98 11.75
C LEU A 102 -12.12 9.90 11.94
N ILE A 103 -12.21 9.22 13.08
CA ILE A 103 -11.62 7.90 13.23
C ILE A 103 -12.77 6.93 13.44
N ASN A 104 -13.27 6.37 12.34
CA ASN A 104 -14.12 5.18 12.45
C ASN A 104 -13.21 3.96 12.63
N HIS A 105 -12.85 3.71 13.89
CA HIS A 105 -11.98 2.62 14.28
C HIS A 105 -12.50 1.24 13.84
N GLU A 106 -13.79 1.08 13.60
CA GLU A 106 -14.39 -0.22 13.33
C GLU A 106 -14.16 -0.67 11.88
N ILE A 107 -14.47 0.19 10.89
CA ILE A 107 -14.19 -0.11 9.47
C ILE A 107 -12.70 -0.34 9.25
N VAL A 108 -11.88 0.53 9.85
CA VAL A 108 -10.42 0.50 9.75
C VAL A 108 -9.85 -0.79 10.35
N ARG A 109 -10.25 -1.15 11.57
CA ARG A 109 -9.76 -2.35 12.27
C ARG A 109 -10.24 -3.63 11.59
N ASN A 110 -11.46 -3.63 11.09
CA ASN A 110 -12.03 -4.80 10.43
C ASN A 110 -11.42 -5.00 9.04
N ALA A 111 -11.16 -3.95 8.26
CA ALA A 111 -10.58 -4.08 6.93
C ALA A 111 -9.16 -4.69 6.94
N VAL A 112 -8.40 -4.50 8.03
CA VAL A 112 -7.03 -5.04 8.17
C VAL A 112 -7.01 -6.49 8.70
N SER A 113 -8.02 -6.90 9.48
CA SER A 113 -8.00 -8.18 10.22
C SER A 113 -9.21 -9.10 10.03
N ARG A 114 -10.22 -8.70 9.24
CA ARG A 114 -11.47 -9.43 8.96
C ARG A 114 -11.84 -9.38 7.49
N VAL A 115 -12.68 -10.33 7.08
CA VAL A 115 -13.40 -10.22 5.80
C VAL A 115 -14.67 -9.44 6.08
N LEU A 116 -14.82 -8.30 5.43
CA LEU A 116 -16.00 -7.44 5.53
C LEU A 116 -17.03 -7.84 4.48
N GLU A 117 -18.31 -7.72 4.84
CA GLU A 117 -19.37 -7.75 3.84
C GLU A 117 -19.42 -6.39 3.13
N PRO A 118 -19.29 -6.33 1.79
CA PRO A 118 -19.12 -5.05 1.09
C PRO A 118 -20.28 -4.08 1.29
N SER A 119 -21.53 -4.56 1.32
CA SER A 119 -22.71 -3.71 1.53
C SER A 119 -22.69 -3.03 2.89
N ASP A 120 -22.34 -3.77 3.94
CA ASP A 120 -22.32 -3.25 5.30
C ASP A 120 -21.22 -2.20 5.44
N ALA A 121 -20.05 -2.46 4.86
CA ALA A 121 -18.93 -1.52 4.88
C ALA A 121 -19.24 -0.23 4.10
N LEU A 122 -19.90 -0.33 2.94
CA LEU A 122 -20.28 0.85 2.16
C LEU A 122 -21.34 1.69 2.87
N ASN A 123 -22.39 1.06 3.43
CA ASN A 123 -23.41 1.77 4.20
C ASN A 123 -22.79 2.55 5.37
N GLN A 124 -21.86 1.94 6.10
CA GLN A 124 -21.15 2.62 7.20
C GLN A 124 -20.28 3.79 6.73
N ILE A 125 -19.75 3.75 5.51
CA ILE A 125 -18.98 4.85 4.91
C ILE A 125 -19.91 5.98 4.48
N GLU A 126 -21.05 5.66 3.86
CA GLU A 126 -22.04 6.65 3.41
C GLU A 126 -22.69 7.42 4.58
N GLU A 127 -22.81 6.80 5.75
CA GLU A 127 -23.33 7.44 6.96
C GLU A 127 -22.34 8.39 7.64
N MET A 128 -21.06 8.45 7.19
CA MET A 128 -20.08 9.36 7.79
C MET A 128 -20.30 10.81 7.33
N GLU A 129 -20.40 11.74 8.27
CA GLU A 129 -20.41 13.17 7.95
C GLU A 129 -19.04 13.64 7.45
N GLY A 130 -18.98 14.52 6.46
CA GLY A 130 -17.72 15.13 6.01
C GLY A 130 -16.80 14.21 5.20
N VAL A 131 -17.35 13.13 4.64
CA VAL A 131 -16.66 12.27 3.68
C VAL A 131 -17.26 12.42 2.29
N GLU A 132 -16.43 12.19 1.27
CA GLU A 132 -16.87 12.08 -0.11
C GLU A 132 -16.21 10.87 -0.75
N THR A 133 -16.97 10.12 -1.55
CA THR A 133 -16.50 8.91 -2.20
C THR A 133 -16.73 8.96 -3.70
N ALA A 134 -15.95 8.17 -4.43
CA ALA A 134 -16.14 7.93 -5.85
C ALA A 134 -15.66 6.52 -6.21
N GLY A 135 -16.32 5.88 -7.19
CA GLY A 135 -15.94 4.57 -7.70
C GLY A 135 -16.79 3.42 -7.14
N GLY A 136 -16.21 2.21 -7.13
CA GLY A 136 -16.84 0.96 -6.72
C GLY A 136 -16.33 0.42 -5.38
N LEU A 137 -16.13 -0.90 -5.29
CA LEU A 137 -15.78 -1.57 -4.02
C LEU A 137 -14.44 -1.13 -3.41
N GLY A 138 -13.53 -0.56 -4.20
CA GLY A 138 -12.27 0.02 -3.72
C GLY A 138 -12.46 1.13 -2.69
N VAL A 139 -13.65 1.73 -2.58
CA VAL A 139 -13.97 2.73 -1.56
C VAL A 139 -13.71 2.19 -0.15
N ILE A 140 -13.93 0.89 0.08
CA ILE A 140 -13.68 0.25 1.38
C ILE A 140 -12.20 0.32 1.74
N GLY A 141 -11.31 -0.04 0.82
CA GLY A 141 -9.87 0.00 1.06
C GLY A 141 -9.31 1.42 1.08
N ALA A 142 -9.84 2.31 0.25
CA ALA A 142 -9.53 3.72 0.27
C ALA A 142 -9.89 4.38 1.62
N ALA A 143 -11.10 4.12 2.13
CA ALA A 143 -11.52 4.60 3.44
C ALA A 143 -10.66 3.99 4.56
N ALA A 144 -10.42 2.66 4.51
CA ALA A 144 -9.58 1.97 5.49
C ALA A 144 -8.17 2.57 5.55
N SER A 145 -7.52 2.83 4.41
CA SER A 145 -6.17 3.41 4.38
C SER A 145 -6.14 4.86 4.84
N ALA A 146 -7.11 5.69 4.43
CA ALA A 146 -7.21 7.10 4.82
C ALA A 146 -7.44 7.24 6.33
N LEU A 147 -8.35 6.45 6.90
CA LEU A 147 -8.72 6.50 8.31
C LEU A 147 -7.77 5.69 9.21
N TYR A 148 -6.84 4.90 8.64
CA TYR A 148 -5.88 4.10 9.41
C TYR A 148 -4.99 4.97 10.30
N ARG A 149 -4.83 4.56 11.57
CA ARG A 149 -3.83 5.11 12.49
C ARG A 149 -2.80 4.04 12.77
N LEU A 150 -1.65 4.16 12.09
CA LEU A 150 -0.49 3.30 12.31
C LEU A 150 -0.03 3.40 13.78
N LYS A 151 -0.03 2.26 14.48
CA LYS A 151 0.54 2.15 15.83
C LYS A 151 2.03 1.87 15.76
N ASP A 152 2.38 0.97 14.86
CA ASP A 152 3.72 0.64 14.43
C ASP A 152 3.77 0.76 12.90
N TYR A 153 4.95 0.99 12.35
CA TYR A 153 5.13 1.22 10.92
C TYR A 153 6.58 1.06 10.49
N THR A 154 6.75 0.66 9.25
CA THR A 154 8.03 0.68 8.54
C THR A 154 7.92 1.57 7.30
N TYR A 155 8.97 1.63 6.50
CA TYR A 155 9.03 2.35 5.25
C TYR A 155 9.33 1.38 4.09
N GLU A 156 8.69 1.61 2.95
CA GLU A 156 8.98 0.88 1.71
C GLU A 156 9.37 1.89 0.62
N PHE A 157 10.62 1.85 0.18
CA PHE A 157 11.06 2.54 -1.03
C PHE A 157 10.61 1.70 -2.23
N LEU A 158 9.85 2.29 -3.15
CA LEU A 158 9.46 1.66 -4.42
C LEU A 158 10.03 2.44 -5.59
N SER A 159 10.74 1.75 -6.49
CA SER A 159 11.12 2.27 -7.81
C SER A 159 10.21 1.70 -8.89
N TYR A 160 10.02 2.44 -9.98
CA TYR A 160 9.12 2.07 -11.06
C TYR A 160 9.82 2.06 -12.42
N ARG A 161 9.44 1.10 -13.26
CA ARG A 161 9.95 0.88 -14.61
C ARG A 161 9.24 1.79 -15.61
N THR A 162 9.99 2.29 -16.59
CA THR A 162 9.40 2.95 -17.76
C THR A 162 8.49 2.00 -18.52
N GLU A 163 7.52 2.54 -19.25
CA GLU A 163 6.57 1.75 -20.05
C GLU A 163 7.27 0.78 -21.01
N LYS A 164 8.38 1.21 -21.64
CA LYS A 164 9.22 0.39 -22.51
C LYS A 164 9.75 -0.86 -21.79
N MET A 165 10.08 -0.75 -20.50
CA MET A 165 10.64 -1.84 -19.72
C MET A 165 9.58 -2.77 -19.12
N ARG A 166 8.34 -2.32 -18.88
CA ARG A 166 7.25 -3.15 -18.30
C ARG A 166 6.89 -4.38 -19.13
N ASN A 167 7.13 -4.33 -20.44
CA ASN A 167 6.92 -5.48 -21.33
C ASN A 167 8.00 -6.56 -21.21
N ARG A 168 9.13 -6.27 -20.53
CA ARG A 168 10.15 -7.28 -20.25
C ARG A 168 9.80 -8.07 -18.99
N ARG A 169 9.94 -9.38 -19.08
CA ARG A 169 9.72 -10.29 -17.94
C ARG A 169 10.73 -10.10 -16.81
N GLU A 170 11.98 -9.82 -17.18
CA GLU A 170 13.10 -9.74 -16.24
C GLU A 170 13.34 -8.30 -15.82
N ARG A 171 13.69 -8.15 -14.53
CA ARG A 171 14.16 -6.91 -13.92
C ARG A 171 15.68 -6.96 -13.91
N LEU A 172 16.33 -5.93 -14.44
CA LEU A 172 17.76 -5.91 -14.69
C LEU A 172 18.50 -5.29 -13.51
N LEU A 173 18.69 -6.07 -12.45
CA LEU A 173 19.45 -5.68 -11.26
C LEU A 173 20.73 -6.52 -11.12
N ASP A 174 21.78 -5.91 -10.59
CA ASP A 174 22.99 -6.62 -10.20
C ASP A 174 22.79 -7.35 -8.87
N GLN A 175 22.79 -8.69 -8.90
CA GLN A 175 22.56 -9.50 -7.70
C GLN A 175 23.60 -9.24 -6.60
N SER A 176 24.87 -9.04 -6.97
CA SER A 176 25.95 -8.78 -6.00
C SER A 176 25.73 -7.47 -5.26
N SER A 177 25.21 -6.43 -5.94
CA SER A 177 24.85 -5.16 -5.28
C SER A 177 23.70 -5.31 -4.29
N VAL A 178 22.74 -6.20 -4.55
CA VAL A 178 21.64 -6.48 -3.61
C VAL A 178 22.17 -7.20 -2.37
N ILE A 179 23.07 -8.16 -2.54
CA ILE A 179 23.73 -8.86 -1.43
C ILE A 179 24.55 -7.90 -0.57
N GLU A 180 25.32 -7.01 -1.22
CA GLU A 180 26.11 -6.01 -0.51
C GLU A 180 25.22 -5.01 0.25
N MET A 181 24.11 -4.57 -0.37
CA MET A 181 23.12 -3.70 0.25
C MET A 181 22.49 -4.36 1.48
N ASP A 182 22.04 -5.61 1.36
CA ASP A 182 21.41 -6.36 2.45
C ASP A 182 22.36 -6.49 3.65
N TYR A 183 23.61 -6.91 3.41
CA TYR A 183 24.62 -7.04 4.47
C TYR A 183 24.92 -5.72 5.19
N LYS A 184 25.00 -4.61 4.44
CA LYS A 184 25.39 -3.30 5.00
C LYS A 184 24.26 -2.56 5.72
N THR A 185 23.01 -2.88 5.38
CA THR A 185 21.85 -2.15 5.90
C THR A 185 21.01 -2.98 6.86
N TYR A 186 21.31 -4.27 7.03
CA TYR A 186 20.75 -5.08 8.11
C TYR A 186 21.19 -4.56 9.49
N PRO A 187 20.30 -4.52 10.51
CA PRO A 187 18.89 -4.96 10.50
C PRO A 187 17.89 -3.87 10.10
N ASP A 188 18.36 -2.66 9.77
CA ASP A 188 17.47 -1.53 9.44
C ASP A 188 16.72 -1.74 8.12
N THR A 189 17.16 -2.64 7.25
CA THR A 189 16.38 -3.20 6.14
C THR A 189 16.17 -4.71 6.31
N PHE A 190 15.08 -5.23 5.74
CA PHE A 190 14.67 -6.62 5.90
C PHE A 190 13.91 -7.16 4.68
N ASP A 191 13.70 -8.47 4.63
CA ASP A 191 13.03 -9.20 3.53
C ASP A 191 13.64 -8.93 2.14
N ASN A 192 14.94 -8.63 2.05
CA ASN A 192 15.55 -8.32 0.76
C ASN A 192 15.94 -9.59 -0.03
N LEU A 193 16.41 -10.61 0.71
CA LEU A 193 16.89 -11.88 0.20
C LEU A 193 16.25 -13.05 0.95
N ASP A 194 16.03 -14.14 0.23
CA ASP A 194 15.67 -15.41 0.83
C ASP A 194 16.92 -16.03 1.50
N PRO A 195 16.91 -16.28 2.82
CA PRO A 195 18.10 -16.72 3.54
C PRO A 195 18.54 -18.14 3.19
N GLU A 196 17.64 -18.98 2.66
CA GLU A 196 17.94 -20.37 2.30
C GLU A 196 18.47 -20.48 0.87
N THR A 197 17.90 -19.71 -0.05
CA THR A 197 18.15 -19.84 -1.49
C THR A 197 18.99 -18.70 -2.07
N GLY A 198 19.20 -17.61 -1.33
CA GLY A 198 19.87 -16.39 -1.81
C GLY A 198 19.07 -15.65 -2.89
N ARG A 199 17.80 -15.98 -3.04
CA ARG A 199 16.92 -15.41 -4.06
C ARG A 199 16.55 -13.97 -3.71
N ILE A 200 16.60 -13.07 -4.70
CA ILE A 200 16.12 -11.69 -4.58
C ILE A 200 14.60 -11.65 -4.33
N LEU A 201 14.19 -11.01 -3.23
CA LEU A 201 12.80 -10.84 -2.80
C LEU A 201 12.25 -9.45 -3.12
N ILE A 202 13.11 -8.43 -3.21
CA ILE A 202 12.72 -7.03 -3.49
C ILE A 202 12.13 -6.81 -4.89
N CYS A 203 12.21 -7.79 -5.78
CA CYS A 203 11.76 -7.67 -7.17
C CYS A 203 10.44 -8.41 -7.39
N PRO A 204 9.35 -7.72 -7.80
CA PRO A 204 8.15 -8.39 -8.26
C PRO A 204 8.40 -9.21 -9.53
N ARG A 205 7.39 -9.97 -9.95
CA ARG A 205 7.44 -10.78 -11.18
C ARG A 205 6.41 -10.28 -12.19
N GLY A 206 6.65 -10.57 -13.47
CA GLY A 206 5.69 -10.25 -14.54
C GLY A 206 5.63 -8.76 -14.86
N LYS A 207 4.45 -8.30 -15.29
CA LYS A 207 4.19 -6.97 -15.87
C LYS A 207 4.00 -5.83 -14.85
N ASP A 208 4.18 -6.13 -13.57
CA ASP A 208 4.08 -5.12 -12.50
C ASP A 208 5.04 -3.95 -12.80
N PRO A 209 4.57 -2.68 -12.72
CA PRO A 209 5.41 -1.51 -12.96
C PRO A 209 6.52 -1.32 -11.92
N VAL A 210 6.45 -1.92 -10.74
CA VAL A 210 7.50 -1.82 -9.72
C VAL A 210 8.78 -2.48 -10.22
N LEU A 211 9.89 -1.77 -10.20
CA LEU A 211 11.20 -2.33 -10.50
C LEU A 211 11.72 -3.11 -9.29
N PHE A 212 11.90 -2.44 -8.16
CA PHE A 212 12.20 -3.10 -6.89
C PHE A 212 11.61 -2.31 -5.71
N GLY A 213 11.43 -3.00 -4.58
CA GLY A 213 10.96 -2.43 -3.32
C GLY A 213 11.86 -2.82 -2.14
N ILE A 214 12.37 -1.85 -1.38
CA ILE A 214 13.20 -2.09 -0.17
C ILE A 214 12.40 -1.67 1.05
N ARG A 215 12.33 -2.55 2.05
CA ARG A 215 11.67 -2.29 3.32
C ARG A 215 12.68 -2.01 4.42
N GLY A 216 12.32 -1.14 5.35
CA GLY A 216 13.17 -0.84 6.49
C GLY A 216 12.54 0.06 7.53
N GLU A 217 13.24 0.22 8.64
CA GLU A 217 12.78 0.97 9.82
C GLU A 217 12.74 2.48 9.58
N TYR A 218 13.59 2.99 8.68
CA TYR A 218 13.79 4.42 8.50
C TYR A 218 13.75 4.85 7.02
N PRO A 219 13.20 6.04 6.72
CA PRO A 219 13.08 6.51 5.34
C PRO A 219 14.45 6.84 4.73
N TRP A 220 15.42 7.30 5.53
CA TRP A 220 16.79 7.54 5.04
C TRP A 220 17.53 6.24 4.75
N THR A 221 17.36 5.21 5.59
CA THR A 221 18.00 3.89 5.37
C THR A 221 17.48 3.25 4.08
N VAL A 222 16.17 3.23 3.83
CA VAL A 222 15.64 2.65 2.57
C VAL A 222 16.08 3.43 1.34
N LEU A 223 16.29 4.75 1.47
CA LEU A 223 16.82 5.59 0.38
C LEU A 223 18.31 5.31 0.12
N GLU A 224 19.12 5.21 1.18
CA GLU A 224 20.53 4.84 1.08
C GLU A 224 20.69 3.45 0.48
N ALA A 225 19.95 2.47 0.99
CA ALA A 225 19.89 1.10 0.46
C ALA A 225 19.56 1.10 -1.03
N ALA A 226 18.55 1.87 -1.46
CA ALA A 226 18.17 1.97 -2.87
C ALA A 226 19.30 2.53 -3.75
N SER A 227 20.12 3.46 -3.22
CA SER A 227 21.26 4.04 -3.94
C SER A 227 22.44 3.08 -4.14
N MET A 228 22.50 2.00 -3.34
CA MET A 228 23.54 0.98 -3.44
C MET A 228 23.27 -0.06 -4.53
N ILE A 229 22.00 -0.23 -4.92
CA ILE A 229 21.59 -1.19 -5.93
C ILE A 229 22.04 -0.72 -7.32
N LYS A 230 22.80 -1.55 -8.03
CA LYS A 230 23.14 -1.30 -9.43
C LYS A 230 22.01 -1.81 -10.32
N VAL A 231 21.44 -0.88 -11.10
CA VAL A 231 20.31 -1.12 -11.99
C VAL A 231 20.76 -0.95 -13.43
N TYR A 232 20.47 -1.93 -14.28
CA TYR A 232 20.83 -1.95 -15.70
C TYR A 232 19.63 -1.64 -16.62
N GLU A 233 18.62 -0.95 -16.08
CA GLU A 233 17.48 -0.40 -16.80
C GLU A 233 17.09 0.99 -16.27
N GLU A 234 16.30 1.72 -17.04
CA GLU A 234 15.86 3.06 -16.68
C GLU A 234 14.80 3.03 -15.56
N ILE A 235 15.06 3.80 -14.51
CA ILE A 235 14.09 4.06 -13.43
C ILE A 235 13.26 5.28 -13.84
N GLU A 236 11.95 5.10 -13.96
CA GLU A 236 11.01 6.17 -14.33
C GLU A 236 10.80 7.16 -13.17
N ARG A 237 10.57 6.62 -11.97
CA ARG A 237 10.34 7.37 -10.74
C ARG A 237 10.50 6.47 -9.54
N TRP A 238 10.46 7.06 -8.35
CA TRP A 238 10.44 6.35 -7.09
C TRP A 238 9.59 7.10 -6.06
N THR A 239 9.16 6.40 -5.02
CA THR A 239 8.42 6.97 -3.89
C THR A 239 8.69 6.15 -2.65
N ILE A 240 8.89 6.82 -1.50
CA ILE A 240 8.94 6.17 -0.19
C ILE A 240 7.54 6.22 0.40
N TYR A 241 7.03 5.05 0.78
CA TYR A 241 5.77 4.91 1.49
C TYR A 241 6.02 4.60 2.95
N ARG A 242 5.20 5.17 3.84
CA ARG A 242 5.05 4.69 5.22
C ARG A 242 4.00 3.57 5.24
N THR A 243 4.29 2.45 5.88
CA THR A 243 3.51 1.22 5.71
C THR A 243 3.33 0.45 7.02
N ASN A 244 2.31 -0.41 7.08
CA ASN A 244 2.11 -1.37 8.17
C ASN A 244 2.76 -2.74 7.89
N GLN A 245 3.52 -2.88 6.80
CA GLN A 245 4.31 -4.10 6.54
C GLN A 245 5.36 -4.32 7.64
N GLY A 246 5.62 -5.58 7.99
CA GLY A 246 6.62 -5.94 9.00
C GLY A 246 6.18 -5.72 10.46
N THR A 247 4.90 -5.44 10.72
CA THR A 247 4.40 -5.07 12.06
C THR A 247 3.36 -6.02 12.64
N ASP A 248 3.01 -7.11 11.94
CA ASP A 248 1.94 -8.03 12.32
C ASP A 248 0.55 -7.38 12.55
N ASP A 249 0.32 -6.20 11.96
CA ASP A 249 -0.87 -5.36 12.14
C ASP A 249 -2.22 -6.05 11.88
N HIS A 250 -2.20 -7.10 11.05
CA HIS A 250 -3.36 -7.91 10.68
C HIS A 250 -3.74 -8.95 11.75
N ILE A 251 -2.81 -9.29 12.65
CA ILE A 251 -3.01 -10.29 13.71
C ILE A 251 -3.77 -9.66 14.88
N SER A 252 -4.74 -10.41 15.40
CA SER A 252 -5.54 -9.94 16.53
C SER A 252 -5.88 -11.05 17.51
N ILE A 253 -5.83 -10.72 18.80
CA ILE A 253 -6.22 -11.64 19.87
C ILE A 253 -7.74 -11.52 20.06
N ARG A 254 -8.46 -12.63 19.86
CA ARG A 254 -9.93 -12.68 20.02
C ARG A 254 -10.41 -14.10 20.30
N GLU A 255 -11.50 -14.23 21.08
CA GLU A 255 -12.11 -15.53 21.40
C GLU A 255 -13.00 -16.06 20.27
N LYS A 256 -13.70 -15.15 19.56
CA LYS A 256 -14.59 -15.50 18.44
C LYS A 256 -13.98 -15.04 17.13
N TYR A 257 -13.85 -15.97 16.20
CA TYR A 257 -13.26 -15.74 14.87
C TYR A 257 -14.03 -16.50 13.80
N LYS A 258 -13.91 -16.04 12.55
CA LYS A 258 -14.50 -16.67 11.37
C LYS A 258 -13.41 -17.04 10.36
N PRO A 259 -13.69 -17.95 9.40
CA PRO A 259 -12.77 -18.20 8.30
C PRO A 259 -12.36 -16.90 7.59
N GLY A 260 -11.05 -16.73 7.37
CA GLY A 260 -10.47 -15.52 6.78
C GLY A 260 -10.05 -14.44 7.78
N ASP A 261 -10.35 -14.58 9.07
CA ASP A 261 -9.79 -13.73 10.12
C ASP A 261 -8.32 -14.08 10.39
N CYS A 262 -7.49 -13.06 10.64
CA CYS A 262 -6.10 -13.23 11.05
C CYS A 262 -6.00 -13.07 12.58
N ILE A 263 -5.66 -14.16 13.28
CA ILE A 263 -5.74 -14.24 14.74
C ILE A 263 -4.50 -14.89 15.35
N GLU A 264 -4.20 -14.50 16.58
CA GLU A 264 -3.31 -15.23 17.47
C GLU A 264 -4.16 -16.06 18.44
N ILE A 265 -3.88 -17.36 18.52
CA ILE A 265 -4.51 -18.29 19.46
C ILE A 265 -3.44 -19.03 20.27
N ARG A 266 -3.81 -19.44 21.48
CA ARG A 266 -3.01 -20.33 22.33
C ARG A 266 -3.82 -21.59 22.60
N GLY A 267 -3.18 -22.75 22.47
CA GLY A 267 -3.82 -24.05 22.66
C GLY A 267 -2.80 -25.16 22.88
N GLU A 268 -3.30 -26.34 23.20
CA GLU A 268 -2.49 -27.56 23.35
C GLU A 268 -2.58 -28.42 22.10
N VAL A 269 -1.47 -29.06 21.73
CA VAL A 269 -1.41 -29.92 20.55
C VAL A 269 -2.01 -31.28 20.88
N GLU A 270 -3.20 -31.58 20.35
CA GLU A 270 -3.89 -32.87 20.56
C GLU A 270 -3.36 -33.99 19.65
N GLU A 271 -2.99 -33.66 18.41
CA GLU A 271 -2.49 -34.61 17.42
C GLU A 271 -1.16 -34.17 16.82
N ARG A 272 -0.28 -35.14 16.52
CA ARG A 272 0.98 -34.85 15.82
C ARG A 272 0.71 -34.43 14.38
N GLY A 273 1.48 -33.46 13.89
CA GLY A 273 1.42 -33.02 12.51
C GLY A 273 1.64 -34.18 11.51
N ARG A 274 0.80 -34.24 10.48
CA ARG A 274 0.88 -35.23 9.39
C ARG A 274 1.10 -34.54 8.05
N LYS A 275 1.86 -35.18 7.16
CA LYS A 275 2.02 -34.71 5.78
C LYS A 275 0.72 -34.93 5.02
N ILE A 276 0.29 -33.91 4.28
CA ILE A 276 -0.83 -33.96 3.35
C ILE A 276 -0.31 -33.75 1.91
N ALA A 277 -1.09 -34.15 0.91
CA ALA A 277 -0.74 -33.87 -0.48
C ALA A 277 -0.75 -32.35 -0.73
N GLY A 278 0.29 -31.85 -1.40
CA GLY A 278 0.46 -30.45 -1.77
C GLY A 278 0.41 -30.25 -3.29
#